data_AF-A0A2V8R8S2-F1
#
_entry.id   AF-A0A2V8R8S2-F1
#
_cell.length_a   1.000
_cell.length_b   1.000
_cell.length_c   1.000
_cell.angle_alpha   90.00
_cell.angle_beta   90.00
_cell.angle_gamma   90.00
#
_symmetry.space_group_name_H-M   'P 1'
#
loop_
_entity.id
_entity.type
_entity.pdbx_description
1 polymer ?
#
loop_
_entity_poly.entity_id
_entity_poly.type
_entity_poly.pdbx_seq_one_letter_code
_entity_poly.pdbx_strand_id
1 'polypeptide(L)'
;MIRETLMKREAEVQNGFRLRGLGEVSRIEALSDAVIAFAVTLLVVSLEVPKTFDELLVTMRGFLPFAITFGMLFHVWFIQYRFFRRYGLNDNFTIWMNACLLFVVLFYVYPLKFVWTLLVGALLGFGTTSQTAGGAVEPVVRNEQVPTMLAVYGIGFAAVFLIFALLYLHAYRKRRALDLSELETFDTRISLQENALTMLIGLLSVAVAVFGGSRYAFFSGMTYWLIAPLLFVHGTLMGGRRRRIEGRADASAAGLNTLND
;
A
#
# COMPACT_ATOMS: atom_id res chain seq x y z
N MET A 1 4.75 -26.06 -31.85
CA MET A 1 3.33 -25.75 -31.53
C MET A 1 2.86 -26.28 -30.17
N ILE A 2 2.83 -27.60 -29.90
CA ILE A 2 2.39 -28.12 -28.57
C ILE A 2 3.39 -27.75 -27.45
N ARG A 3 4.70 -27.77 -27.74
CA ARG A 3 5.75 -27.41 -26.79
C ARG A 3 5.78 -25.91 -26.44
N GLU A 4 5.43 -25.03 -27.38
CA GLU A 4 5.31 -23.57 -27.13
C GLU A 4 4.06 -23.21 -26.34
N THR A 5 2.96 -23.94 -26.53
CA THR A 5 1.72 -23.75 -25.76
C THR A 5 1.87 -24.28 -24.33
N LEU A 6 2.63 -25.35 -24.11
CA LEU A 6 3.01 -25.83 -22.77
C LEU A 6 4.04 -24.91 -22.11
N MET A 7 5.05 -24.40 -22.84
CA MET A 7 5.99 -23.40 -22.31
C MET A 7 5.32 -22.08 -21.93
N LYS A 8 4.33 -21.58 -22.70
CA LYS A 8 3.50 -20.43 -22.29
C LYS A 8 2.63 -20.73 -21.06
N ARG A 9 2.30 -22.01 -20.80
CA ARG A 9 1.49 -22.45 -19.66
C ARG A 9 2.33 -22.64 -18.38
N GLU A 10 3.59 -23.04 -18.55
CA GLU A 10 4.60 -23.18 -17.49
C GLU A 10 5.27 -21.83 -17.13
N ALA A 11 5.30 -20.86 -18.04
CA ALA A 11 6.17 -19.69 -17.94
C ALA A 11 5.92 -18.74 -16.76
N GLU A 12 4.78 -18.71 -16.07
CA GLU A 12 4.57 -17.69 -15.02
C GLU A 12 3.70 -18.16 -13.84
N VAL A 13 3.92 -19.39 -13.37
CA VAL A 13 3.47 -19.79 -12.03
C VAL A 13 4.52 -19.32 -11.02
N GLN A 14 4.32 -18.13 -10.44
CA GLN A 14 5.20 -17.63 -9.38
C GLN A 14 4.68 -18.11 -8.02
N ASN A 15 5.46 -18.93 -7.31
CA ASN A 15 5.11 -19.49 -6.00
C ASN A 15 3.70 -20.13 -6.00
N GLY A 16 3.40 -20.99 -6.99
CA GLY A 16 2.09 -21.66 -7.10
C GLY A 16 0.93 -20.76 -7.53
N PHE A 17 1.18 -19.51 -7.92
CA PHE A 17 0.18 -18.59 -8.44
C PHE A 17 0.38 -18.35 -9.94
N ARG A 18 -0.60 -18.73 -10.76
CA ARG A 18 -0.61 -18.47 -12.22
C ARG A 18 -0.90 -17.00 -12.46
N LEU A 19 0.06 -16.27 -13.00
CA LEU A 19 -0.16 -14.87 -13.33
C LEU A 19 -1.06 -14.76 -14.57
N ARG A 20 -2.13 -13.97 -14.46
CA ARG A 20 -3.17 -13.82 -15.51
C ARG A 20 -3.05 -12.50 -16.26
N GLY A 21 -2.42 -11.49 -15.67
CA GLY A 21 -2.22 -10.16 -16.24
C GLY A 21 -0.95 -10.03 -17.09
N LEU A 22 -0.55 -11.08 -17.83
CA LEU A 22 0.74 -11.15 -18.53
C LEU A 22 0.73 -10.65 -19.97
N GLY A 23 -0.46 -10.35 -20.49
CA GLY A 23 -0.63 -9.80 -21.83
C GLY A 23 -0.17 -8.34 -21.94
N GLU A 24 -0.68 -7.65 -22.95
CA GLU A 24 -0.46 -6.22 -23.11
C GLU A 24 -0.93 -5.45 -21.87
N VAL A 25 -0.12 -4.46 -21.46
CA VAL A 25 -0.46 -3.56 -20.36
C VAL A 25 -1.82 -2.93 -20.64
N SER A 26 -2.77 -3.14 -19.74
CA SER A 26 -4.11 -2.58 -19.92
C SER A 26 -4.05 -1.04 -19.85
N ARG A 27 -4.96 -0.35 -20.54
CA ARG A 27 -5.03 1.12 -20.52
C ARG A 27 -5.16 1.68 -19.10
N ILE A 28 -5.79 0.92 -18.20
CA ILE A 28 -5.92 1.32 -16.80
C ILE A 28 -4.63 1.17 -16.01
N GLU A 29 -3.83 0.13 -16.28
CA GLU A 29 -2.48 0.00 -15.70
C GLU A 29 -1.59 1.15 -16.17
N ALA A 30 -1.58 1.44 -17.48
CA ALA A 30 -0.81 2.55 -18.03
C ALA A 30 -1.24 3.91 -17.45
N LEU A 31 -2.54 4.14 -17.26
CA LEU A 31 -3.05 5.34 -16.59
C LEU A 31 -2.58 5.41 -15.13
N SER A 32 -2.58 4.28 -14.42
CA SER A 32 -2.14 4.20 -13.03
C SER A 32 -0.67 4.52 -12.88
N ASP A 33 0.17 3.94 -13.74
CA ASP A 33 1.61 4.19 -13.79
C ASP A 33 1.89 5.67 -14.07
N ALA A 34 1.17 6.27 -15.04
CA ALA A 34 1.31 7.69 -15.36
C ALA A 34 0.93 8.59 -14.18
N VAL A 35 -0.18 8.30 -13.50
CA VAL A 35 -0.65 9.08 -12.34
C VAL A 35 0.33 8.97 -11.17
N ILE A 36 0.86 7.78 -10.89
CA ILE A 36 1.82 7.58 -9.81
C ILE A 36 3.17 8.23 -10.13
N ALA A 37 3.64 8.12 -11.38
CA ALA A 37 4.84 8.84 -11.82
C ALA A 37 4.66 10.36 -11.65
N PHE A 38 3.50 10.91 -12.01
CA PHE A 38 3.17 12.32 -11.82
C PHE A 38 3.09 12.71 -10.33
N ALA A 39 2.51 11.87 -9.49
CA ALA A 39 2.47 12.07 -8.04
C ALA A 39 3.90 12.18 -7.45
N VAL A 40 4.81 11.32 -7.90
CA VAL A 40 6.22 11.34 -7.51
C VAL A 40 6.94 12.58 -8.04
N THR A 41 6.71 13.00 -9.28
CA THR A 41 7.35 14.22 -9.79
C THR A 41 6.88 15.47 -9.06
N LEU A 42 5.58 15.61 -8.75
CA LEU A 42 5.06 16.70 -7.91
C LEU A 42 5.70 16.73 -6.52
N LEU A 43 5.97 15.54 -5.96
CA LEU A 43 6.65 15.42 -4.68
C LEU A 43 8.09 15.95 -4.72
N VAL A 44 8.84 15.67 -5.81
CA VAL A 44 10.20 16.19 -6.05
C VAL A 44 10.19 17.69 -6.34
N VAL A 45 9.33 18.14 -7.26
CA VAL A 45 9.27 19.53 -7.75
C VAL A 45 8.87 20.51 -6.65
N SER A 46 8.22 20.04 -5.59
CA SER A 46 7.94 20.85 -4.39
C SER A 46 9.16 21.11 -3.49
N LEU A 47 10.37 20.82 -3.96
CA LEU A 47 11.61 21.27 -3.34
C LEU A 47 12.10 22.52 -4.07
N GLU A 48 12.21 23.63 -3.36
CA GLU A 48 12.78 24.85 -3.93
C GLU A 48 14.24 24.64 -4.30
N VAL A 49 14.65 25.19 -5.45
CA VAL A 49 16.05 25.13 -5.90
C VAL A 49 16.86 26.11 -5.03
N PRO A 50 17.81 25.62 -4.21
CA PRO A 50 18.57 26.48 -3.32
C PRO A 50 19.51 27.39 -4.12
N LYS A 51 19.62 28.65 -3.71
CA LYS A 51 20.48 29.66 -4.34
C LYS A 51 21.82 29.82 -3.61
N THR A 52 21.92 29.31 -2.39
CA THR A 52 23.14 29.35 -1.56
C THR A 52 23.45 27.98 -0.97
N PHE A 53 24.68 27.79 -0.50
CA PHE A 53 25.09 26.54 0.15
C PHE A 53 24.37 26.33 1.49
N ASP A 54 24.10 27.40 2.24
CA ASP A 54 23.33 27.33 3.48
C ASP A 54 21.88 26.89 3.22
N GLU A 55 21.25 27.44 2.17
CA GLU A 55 19.94 26.98 1.71
C GLU A 55 19.98 25.50 1.27
N LEU A 56 21.04 25.06 0.59
CA LEU A 56 21.20 23.66 0.20
C LEU A 56 21.25 22.73 1.43
N LEU A 57 22.00 23.09 2.47
CA LEU A 57 22.06 22.31 3.71
C LEU A 57 20.70 22.23 4.43
N VAL A 58 19.90 23.29 4.38
CA VAL A 58 18.52 23.28 4.88
C VAL A 58 17.65 22.36 4.03
N THR A 59 17.71 22.46 2.70
CA THR A 59 16.96 21.62 1.76
C THR A 59 17.30 20.14 1.90
N MET A 60 18.55 19.78 2.22
CA MET A 60 18.97 18.39 2.48
C MET A 60 18.22 17.74 3.66
N ARG A 61 17.73 18.51 4.63
CA ARG A 61 16.88 17.99 5.72
C ARG A 61 15.52 17.50 5.21
N GLY A 62 15.02 18.10 4.12
CA GLY A 62 13.79 17.70 3.44
C GLY A 62 13.89 16.41 2.62
N PHE A 63 15.12 15.90 2.41
CA PHE A 63 15.34 14.69 1.60
C PHE A 63 14.84 13.42 2.29
N LEU A 64 14.98 13.30 3.61
CA LEU A 64 14.51 12.12 4.33
C LEU A 64 12.97 12.01 4.35
N PRO A 65 12.18 13.06 4.67
CA PRO A 65 10.73 13.07 4.50
C PRO A 65 10.29 12.73 3.08
N PHE A 66 11.02 13.26 2.08
CA PHE A 66 10.80 12.95 0.67
C PHE A 66 10.98 11.45 0.40
N ALA A 67 12.09 10.85 0.84
CA ALA A 67 12.39 9.43 0.62
C ALA A 67 11.35 8.52 1.27
N ILE A 68 10.89 8.83 2.49
CA ILE A 68 9.84 8.07 3.17
C ILE A 68 8.52 8.16 2.38
N THR A 69 8.12 9.37 1.98
CA THR A 69 6.89 9.61 1.23
C THR A 69 6.93 8.89 -0.13
N PHE A 70 8.05 8.97 -0.85
CA PHE A 70 8.30 8.22 -2.07
C PHE A 70 8.17 6.71 -1.86
N GLY A 71 8.81 6.17 -0.82
CA GLY A 71 8.73 4.75 -0.48
C GLY A 71 7.31 4.27 -0.22
N MET A 72 6.47 5.09 0.42
CA MET A 72 5.05 4.79 0.64
C MET A 72 4.25 4.78 -0.66
N LEU A 73 4.45 5.77 -1.54
CA LEU A 73 3.81 5.79 -2.87
C LEU A 73 4.23 4.59 -3.71
N PHE A 74 5.51 4.26 -3.71
CA PHE A 74 6.05 3.09 -4.39
C PHE A 74 5.46 1.79 -3.82
N HIS A 75 5.25 1.70 -2.51
CA HIS A 75 4.61 0.55 -1.89
C HIS A 75 3.15 0.36 -2.37
N VAL A 76 2.37 1.44 -2.46
CA VAL A 76 1.00 1.40 -3.00
C VAL A 76 1.02 0.94 -4.46
N TRP A 77 1.90 1.51 -5.28
CA TRP A 77 2.10 1.09 -6.66
C TRP A 77 2.45 -0.40 -6.75
N PHE A 78 3.34 -0.89 -5.90
CA PHE A 78 3.77 -2.29 -5.91
C PHE A 78 2.63 -3.26 -5.56
N ILE A 79 1.76 -2.91 -4.60
CA ILE A 79 0.57 -3.71 -4.28
C ILE A 79 -0.38 -3.74 -5.48
N GLN A 80 -0.63 -2.58 -6.10
CA GLN A 80 -1.47 -2.45 -7.28
C GLN A 80 -0.94 -3.26 -8.47
N TYR A 81 0.35 -3.12 -8.77
CA TYR A 81 1.06 -3.91 -9.79
C TYR A 81 0.86 -5.41 -9.54
N ARG A 82 1.13 -5.89 -8.32
CA ARG A 82 0.94 -7.31 -7.96
C ARG A 82 -0.51 -7.76 -8.14
N PHE A 83 -1.49 -6.92 -7.82
CA PHE A 83 -2.90 -7.23 -8.01
C PHE A 83 -3.24 -7.43 -9.49
N PHE A 84 -2.87 -6.47 -10.35
CA PHE A 84 -3.17 -6.58 -11.79
C PHE A 84 -2.45 -7.76 -12.44
N ARG A 85 -1.18 -8.01 -12.12
CA ARG A 85 -0.44 -9.17 -12.65
C ARG A 85 -1.04 -10.50 -12.22
N ARG A 86 -1.54 -10.62 -10.99
CA ARG A 86 -2.16 -11.85 -10.49
C ARG A 86 -3.51 -12.14 -11.16
N TYR A 87 -4.40 -11.16 -11.22
CA TYR A 87 -5.80 -11.41 -11.59
C TYR A 87 -6.17 -10.99 -13.01
N GLY A 88 -5.45 -10.06 -13.63
CA GLY A 88 -5.76 -9.56 -14.98
C GLY A 88 -7.18 -9.01 -15.13
N LEU A 89 -7.76 -8.47 -14.05
CA LEU A 89 -9.14 -7.98 -14.03
C LEU A 89 -9.24 -6.61 -14.70
N ASN A 90 -10.21 -6.47 -15.61
CA ASN A 90 -10.50 -5.22 -16.32
C ASN A 90 -12.01 -4.96 -16.42
N ASP A 91 -12.74 -5.21 -15.34
CA ASP A 91 -14.17 -4.92 -15.27
C ASP A 91 -14.46 -3.55 -14.64
N ASN A 92 -15.69 -3.07 -14.80
CA ASN A 92 -16.12 -1.76 -14.32
C ASN A 92 -15.84 -1.55 -12.82
N PHE A 93 -15.99 -2.59 -11.98
CA PHE A 93 -15.75 -2.46 -10.55
C PHE A 93 -14.26 -2.23 -10.27
N THR A 94 -13.37 -3.03 -10.89
CA THR A 94 -11.93 -2.82 -10.81
C THR A 94 -11.54 -1.44 -11.32
N ILE A 95 -12.15 -0.97 -12.42
CA ILE A 95 -11.88 0.36 -12.97
C ILE A 95 -12.24 1.47 -11.97
N TRP A 96 -13.44 1.43 -11.40
CA TRP A 96 -13.88 2.43 -10.43
C TRP A 96 -13.05 2.42 -9.15
N MET A 97 -12.76 1.25 -8.59
CA MET A 97 -11.92 1.13 -7.40
C MET A 97 -10.50 1.63 -7.64
N ASN A 98 -9.95 1.35 -8.83
CA ASN A 98 -8.65 1.86 -9.22
C ASN A 98 -8.65 3.38 -9.37
N ALA A 99 -9.67 3.97 -9.99
CA ALA A 99 -9.82 5.42 -10.07
C ALA A 99 -9.93 6.06 -8.67
N CYS A 100 -10.69 5.46 -7.75
CA CYS A 100 -10.74 5.89 -6.35
C CYS A 100 -9.37 5.81 -5.67
N LEU A 101 -8.60 4.74 -5.90
CA LEU A 101 -7.25 4.59 -5.35
C LEU A 101 -6.34 5.74 -5.82
N LEU A 102 -6.33 6.00 -7.13
CA LEU A 102 -5.52 7.06 -7.73
C LEU A 102 -5.93 8.44 -7.20
N PHE A 103 -7.23 8.69 -7.04
CA PHE A 103 -7.73 9.93 -6.45
C PHE A 103 -7.23 10.12 -5.01
N VAL A 104 -7.32 9.09 -4.17
CA VAL A 104 -6.80 9.12 -2.79
C VAL A 104 -5.29 9.37 -2.79
N VAL A 105 -4.54 8.65 -3.62
CA VAL A 105 -3.08 8.83 -3.74
C VAL A 105 -2.74 10.28 -4.07
N LEU A 106 -3.34 10.85 -5.12
CA LEU A 106 -3.09 12.23 -5.55
C LEU A 106 -3.43 13.25 -4.46
N PHE A 107 -4.57 13.10 -3.80
CA PHE A 107 -5.00 13.99 -2.73
C PHE A 107 -4.00 13.99 -1.55
N TYR A 108 -3.43 12.82 -1.24
CA TYR A 108 -2.55 12.65 -0.07
C TYR A 108 -1.05 12.85 -0.35
N VAL A 109 -0.61 13.13 -1.59
CA VAL A 109 0.82 13.39 -1.90
C VAL A 109 1.41 14.48 -1.01
N TYR A 110 0.82 15.68 -1.02
CA TYR A 110 1.32 16.81 -0.24
C TYR A 110 1.09 16.66 1.26
N PRO A 111 -0.11 16.24 1.73
CA PRO A 111 -0.31 15.93 3.13
C PRO A 111 0.76 14.97 3.67
N LEU A 112 1.09 13.91 2.94
CA LEU A 112 2.03 12.90 3.41
C LEU A 112 3.44 13.49 3.58
N LYS A 113 3.91 14.29 2.61
CA LYS A 113 5.19 15.03 2.72
C LYS A 113 5.19 15.95 3.96
N PHE A 114 4.09 16.66 4.20
CA PHE A 114 3.95 17.57 5.32
C PHE A 114 4.14 16.84 6.67
N VAL A 115 3.39 15.75 6.90
CA VAL A 115 3.49 15.02 8.18
C VAL A 115 4.87 14.40 8.38
N TRP A 116 5.48 13.83 7.35
CA TRP A 116 6.81 13.26 7.48
C TRP A 116 7.88 14.33 7.72
N THR A 117 7.71 15.53 7.16
CA THR A 117 8.61 16.66 7.43
C THR A 117 8.55 17.05 8.90
N LEU A 118 7.35 17.10 9.48
CA LEU A 118 7.16 17.36 10.91
C LEU A 118 7.74 16.25 11.78
N LEU A 119 7.45 14.98 11.47
CA LEU A 119 7.91 13.84 12.28
C LEU A 119 9.44 13.71 12.25
N VAL A 120 10.05 13.81 11.08
CA VAL A 120 11.51 13.75 10.94
C VAL A 120 12.16 14.98 11.60
N GLY A 121 11.58 16.17 11.42
CA GLY A 121 12.06 17.40 12.06
C GLY A 121 12.01 17.31 13.59
N ALA A 122 10.93 16.75 14.15
CA ALA A 122 10.80 16.51 15.58
C ALA A 122 11.80 15.45 16.07
N LEU A 123 12.00 14.36 15.32
CA LEU A 123 12.90 13.27 15.68
C LEU A 123 14.38 13.67 15.65
N LEU A 124 14.78 14.47 14.65
CA LEU A 124 16.16 14.91 14.44
C LEU A 124 16.49 16.26 15.11
N GLY A 125 15.50 16.91 15.74
CA GLY A 125 15.68 18.17 16.46
C GLY A 125 15.86 19.40 15.57
N PHE A 126 15.40 19.36 14.31
CA PHE A 126 15.57 20.45 13.34
C PHE A 126 14.58 21.62 13.49
N GLY A 127 13.75 21.60 14.52
CA GLY A 127 12.73 22.63 14.81
C GLY A 127 11.44 22.44 14.01
N THR A 128 10.30 22.56 14.67
CA THR A 128 8.94 22.47 14.07
C THR A 128 8.22 23.81 14.11
N THR A 129 8.97 24.90 14.06
CA THR A 129 8.46 26.27 14.19
C THR A 129 8.59 27.01 12.86
N SER A 130 7.52 27.68 12.45
CA SER A 130 7.54 28.57 11.28
C SER A 130 7.59 30.01 11.73
N GLN A 131 8.35 30.84 11.01
CA GLN A 131 8.28 32.29 11.18
C GLN A 131 7.08 32.80 10.38
N THR A 132 6.09 33.33 11.09
CA THR A 132 4.91 33.94 10.46
C THR A 132 5.31 35.25 9.80
N ALA A 133 4.55 35.73 8.80
CA ALA A 133 4.82 37.01 8.11
C ALA A 133 4.93 38.24 9.04
N GLY A 134 4.44 38.14 10.28
CA GLY A 134 4.60 39.15 11.34
C GLY A 134 5.80 38.95 12.29
N GLY A 135 6.73 38.04 11.99
CA GLY A 135 7.92 37.76 12.81
C GLY A 135 7.67 36.89 14.06
N ALA A 136 6.42 36.51 14.33
CA ALA A 136 6.08 35.59 15.41
C ALA A 136 6.47 34.15 15.05
N VAL A 137 7.24 33.51 15.92
CA VAL A 137 7.60 32.10 15.83
C VAL A 137 6.44 31.28 16.40
N GLU A 138 5.65 30.66 15.53
CA GLU A 138 4.58 29.76 15.94
C GLU A 138 4.90 28.31 15.60
N PRO A 139 4.47 27.33 16.42
CA PRO A 139 4.58 25.93 16.06
C PRO A 139 3.77 25.66 14.78
N VAL A 140 4.38 24.93 13.83
CA VAL A 140 3.75 24.61 12.53
C VAL A 140 2.42 23.87 12.71
N VAL A 141 2.25 23.15 13.82
CA VAL A 141 0.99 22.51 14.22
C VAL A 141 0.73 22.81 15.69
N ARG A 142 -0.44 23.38 15.99
CA ARG A 142 -0.88 23.59 17.38
C ARG A 142 -1.27 22.25 18.00
N ASN A 143 -1.05 22.07 19.31
CA ASN A 143 -1.37 20.82 20.01
C ASN A 143 -2.85 20.39 19.87
N GLU A 144 -3.75 21.35 19.69
CA GLU A 144 -5.19 21.14 19.45
C GLU A 144 -5.50 20.57 18.06
N GLN A 145 -4.62 20.81 17.08
CA GLN A 145 -4.78 20.36 15.70
C GLN A 145 -4.22 18.95 15.45
N VAL A 146 -3.35 18.45 16.35
CA VAL A 146 -2.72 17.13 16.22
C VAL A 146 -3.76 15.99 16.09
N PRO A 147 -4.85 15.95 16.87
CA PRO A 147 -5.88 14.91 16.70
C PRO A 147 -6.55 14.96 15.33
N THR A 148 -6.93 16.16 14.86
CA THR A 148 -7.52 16.34 13.52
C THR A 148 -6.56 15.93 12.42
N MET A 149 -5.28 16.30 12.55
CA MET A 149 -4.21 15.89 11.66
C MET A 149 -4.17 14.36 11.58
N LEU A 150 -3.97 13.67 12.70
CA LEU A 150 -3.92 12.20 12.76
C LEU A 150 -5.18 11.52 12.22
N ALA A 151 -6.36 12.08 12.48
CA ALA A 151 -7.60 11.58 11.93
C ALA A 151 -7.64 11.66 10.40
N VAL A 152 -7.24 12.79 9.81
CA VAL A 152 -7.17 12.97 8.35
C VAL A 152 -6.22 11.94 7.73
N TYR A 153 -5.00 11.78 8.28
CA TYR A 153 -4.04 10.81 7.77
C TYR A 153 -4.52 9.36 7.94
N GLY A 154 -5.13 9.04 9.07
CA GLY A 154 -5.66 7.70 9.33
C GLY A 154 -6.85 7.34 8.44
N ILE A 155 -7.69 8.31 8.06
CA ILE A 155 -8.76 8.11 7.07
C ILE A 155 -8.17 7.81 5.69
N GLY A 156 -7.17 8.58 5.24
CA GLY A 156 -6.48 8.32 3.97
C GLY A 156 -5.83 6.94 3.93
N PHE A 157 -5.13 6.58 5.01
CA PHE A 157 -4.54 5.25 5.18
C PHE A 157 -5.60 4.14 5.12
N ALA A 158 -6.67 4.25 5.92
CA ALA A 158 -7.75 3.26 5.92
C ALA A 158 -8.44 3.15 4.56
N ALA A 159 -8.62 4.26 3.83
CA ALA A 159 -9.23 4.27 2.51
C ALA A 159 -8.41 3.46 1.49
N VAL A 160 -7.08 3.62 1.46
CA VAL A 160 -6.19 2.85 0.56
C VAL A 160 -6.34 1.35 0.81
N PHE A 161 -6.24 0.92 2.07
CA PHE A 161 -6.34 -0.50 2.41
C PHE A 161 -7.76 -1.06 2.27
N LEU A 162 -8.79 -0.24 2.49
CA LEU A 162 -10.17 -0.60 2.17
C LEU A 162 -10.33 -0.87 0.67
N ILE A 163 -9.81 0.00 -0.19
CA ILE A 163 -9.90 -0.17 -1.65
C ILE A 163 -9.20 -1.48 -2.08
N PHE A 164 -7.98 -1.75 -1.57
CA PHE A 164 -7.32 -3.02 -1.84
C PHE A 164 -8.11 -4.21 -1.31
N ALA A 165 -8.65 -4.14 -0.09
CA ALA A 165 -9.51 -5.20 0.45
C ALA A 165 -10.72 -5.44 -0.44
N LEU A 166 -11.38 -4.39 -0.95
CA LEU A 166 -12.50 -4.51 -1.89
C LEU A 166 -12.09 -5.12 -3.23
N LEU A 167 -10.93 -4.75 -3.77
CA LEU A 167 -10.36 -5.33 -4.98
C LEU A 167 -10.08 -6.83 -4.81
N TYR A 168 -9.43 -7.24 -3.70
CA TYR A 168 -9.19 -8.65 -3.40
C TYR A 168 -10.48 -9.42 -3.10
N LEU A 169 -11.47 -8.80 -2.44
CA LEU A 169 -12.80 -9.39 -2.23
C LEU A 169 -13.50 -9.65 -3.57
N HIS A 170 -13.41 -8.71 -4.50
CA HIS A 170 -13.98 -8.85 -5.84
C HIS A 170 -13.29 -9.97 -6.63
N ALA A 171 -11.95 -10.03 -6.60
CA ALA A 171 -11.20 -11.14 -7.19
C ALA A 171 -11.61 -12.49 -6.57
N TYR A 172 -11.79 -12.55 -5.25
CA TYR A 172 -12.26 -13.74 -4.53
C TYR A 172 -13.70 -14.15 -4.92
N ARG A 173 -14.60 -13.19 -5.14
CA ARG A 173 -15.96 -13.45 -5.65
C ARG A 173 -15.91 -14.03 -7.07
N LYS A 174 -14.96 -13.57 -7.90
CA LYS A 174 -14.72 -14.06 -9.26
C LYS A 174 -13.83 -15.30 -9.34
N ARG A 175 -13.48 -15.96 -8.22
CA ARG A 175 -12.55 -17.12 -8.20
C ARG A 175 -12.89 -18.23 -9.19
N ARG A 176 -14.18 -18.50 -9.43
CA ARG A 176 -14.62 -19.52 -10.41
C ARG A 176 -14.40 -19.07 -11.84
N ALA A 177 -14.70 -17.81 -12.15
CA ALA A 177 -14.48 -17.23 -13.47
C ALA A 177 -12.98 -17.06 -13.79
N LEU A 178 -12.17 -16.84 -12.77
CA LEU A 178 -10.71 -16.76 -12.87
C LEU A 178 -10.02 -18.12 -12.86
N ASP A 179 -10.78 -19.21 -12.67
CA ASP A 179 -10.25 -20.56 -12.55
C ASP A 179 -9.10 -20.60 -11.53
N LEU A 180 -9.36 -20.09 -10.32
CA LEU A 180 -8.36 -20.07 -9.24
C LEU A 180 -8.21 -21.46 -8.63
N SER A 181 -6.97 -21.91 -8.48
CA SER A 181 -6.65 -23.12 -7.71
C SER A 181 -6.99 -22.93 -6.23
N GLU A 182 -6.98 -24.03 -5.47
CA GLU A 182 -7.18 -23.97 -4.01
C GLU A 182 -6.12 -23.09 -3.33
N LEU A 183 -4.87 -23.21 -3.78
CA LEU A 183 -3.75 -22.40 -3.29
C LEU A 183 -3.93 -20.92 -3.63
N GLU A 184 -4.29 -20.60 -4.87
CA GLU A 184 -4.52 -19.22 -5.30
C GLU A 184 -5.69 -18.59 -4.54
N THR A 185 -6.77 -19.35 -4.35
CA THR A 185 -7.94 -18.92 -3.57
C THR A 185 -7.56 -18.62 -2.12
N PHE A 186 -6.68 -19.44 -1.54
CA PHE A 186 -6.14 -19.23 -0.20
C PHE A 186 -5.27 -17.97 -0.12
N ASP A 187 -4.36 -17.78 -1.07
CA ASP A 187 -3.48 -16.61 -1.14
C ASP A 187 -4.26 -15.30 -1.38
N THR A 188 -5.33 -15.34 -2.18
CA THR A 188 -6.28 -14.21 -2.35
C THR A 188 -6.97 -13.88 -1.03
N ARG A 189 -7.37 -14.90 -0.25
CA ARG A 189 -8.02 -14.71 1.05
C ARG A 189 -7.06 -14.12 2.08
N ILE A 190 -5.80 -14.55 2.09
CA ILE A 190 -4.76 -13.94 2.94
C ILE A 190 -4.61 -12.47 2.59
N SER A 191 -4.44 -12.16 1.31
CA SER A 191 -4.26 -10.78 0.84
C SER A 191 -5.45 -9.90 1.24
N LEU A 192 -6.68 -10.43 1.12
CA LEU A 192 -7.90 -9.76 1.62
C LEU A 192 -7.84 -9.49 3.13
N GLN A 193 -7.46 -10.48 3.93
CA GLN A 193 -7.37 -10.36 5.38
C GLN A 193 -6.30 -9.38 5.82
N GLU A 194 -5.10 -9.42 5.22
CA GLU A 194 -4.00 -8.49 5.54
C GLU A 194 -4.41 -7.03 5.28
N ASN A 195 -5.03 -6.76 4.13
CA ASN A 195 -5.53 -5.42 3.80
C ASN A 195 -6.66 -4.99 4.74
N ALA A 196 -7.60 -5.88 5.06
CA ALA A 196 -8.69 -5.57 6.00
C ALA A 196 -8.18 -5.31 7.42
N LEU A 197 -7.23 -6.11 7.91
CA LEU A 197 -6.61 -5.91 9.22
C LEU A 197 -5.85 -4.59 9.28
N THR A 198 -5.10 -4.26 8.22
CA THR A 198 -4.36 -2.99 8.12
C THR A 198 -5.31 -1.80 8.10
N MET A 199 -6.42 -1.88 7.34
CA MET A 199 -7.49 -0.89 7.37
C MET A 199 -8.07 -0.70 8.78
N LEU A 200 -8.34 -1.79 9.52
CA LEU A 200 -8.86 -1.71 10.89
C LEU A 200 -7.90 -1.00 11.85
N ILE A 201 -6.58 -1.16 11.68
CA ILE A 201 -5.59 -0.43 12.46
C ILE A 201 -5.66 1.08 12.15
N GLY A 202 -5.84 1.45 10.88
CA GLY A 202 -6.07 2.84 10.48
C GLY A 202 -7.32 3.43 11.15
N LEU A 203 -8.44 2.69 11.14
CA LEU A 203 -9.68 3.12 11.81
C LEU A 203 -9.52 3.21 13.33
N LEU A 204 -8.77 2.29 13.93
CA LEU A 204 -8.44 2.35 15.36
C LEU A 204 -7.61 3.61 15.68
N SER A 205 -6.63 3.94 14.84
CA SER A 205 -5.84 5.18 14.97
C SER A 205 -6.73 6.43 14.94
N VAL A 206 -7.68 6.48 14.00
CA VAL A 206 -8.66 7.57 13.89
C VAL A 206 -9.55 7.65 15.12
N ALA A 207 -10.06 6.51 15.60
CA ALA A 207 -10.89 6.46 16.80
C ALA A 207 -10.12 6.97 18.03
N VAL A 208 -8.88 6.54 18.23
CA VAL A 208 -8.02 7.00 19.33
C VAL A 208 -7.75 8.51 19.22
N ALA A 209 -7.52 9.03 18.01
CA ALA A 209 -7.32 10.47 17.81
C ALA A 209 -8.58 11.29 18.14
N VAL A 210 -9.73 10.89 17.59
CA VAL A 210 -10.98 11.66 17.70
C VAL A 210 -11.55 11.60 19.13
N PHE A 211 -11.58 10.41 19.75
CA PHE A 211 -12.15 10.25 21.08
C PHE A 211 -11.15 10.57 22.20
N GLY A 212 -9.85 10.38 21.96
CA GLY A 212 -8.80 10.62 22.94
C GLY A 212 -8.31 12.07 23.00
N GLY A 213 -8.56 12.87 21.96
CA GLY A 213 -8.09 14.25 21.88
C GLY A 213 -6.57 14.39 22.00
N SER A 214 -6.08 15.57 22.40
CA SER A 214 -4.63 15.86 22.44
C SER A 214 -3.86 15.00 23.45
N ARG A 215 -4.51 14.49 24.51
CA ARG A 215 -3.85 13.65 25.53
C ARG A 215 -3.44 12.28 24.99
N TYR A 216 -4.23 11.69 24.10
CA TYR A 216 -3.98 10.37 23.54
C TYR A 216 -3.50 10.40 22.07
N ALA A 217 -3.27 11.58 21.51
CA ALA A 217 -2.76 11.75 20.15
C ALA A 217 -1.46 10.97 19.90
N PHE A 218 -0.55 10.91 20.89
CA PHE A 218 0.66 10.09 20.80
C PHE A 218 0.34 8.60 20.60
N PHE A 219 -0.62 8.06 21.35
CA PHE A 219 -1.04 6.66 21.23
C PHE A 219 -1.71 6.36 19.89
N SER A 220 -2.40 7.33 19.28
CA SER A 220 -2.94 7.20 17.92
C SER A 220 -1.84 7.00 16.87
N GLY A 221 -0.67 7.61 17.03
CA GLY A 221 0.50 7.30 16.18
C GLY A 221 1.08 5.92 16.47
N MET A 222 1.10 5.50 17.74
CA MET A 222 1.63 4.19 18.14
C MET A 222 0.80 3.01 17.63
N THR A 223 -0.49 3.18 17.32
CA THR A 223 -1.31 2.07 16.78
C THR A 223 -0.74 1.52 15.47
N TYR A 224 -0.07 2.34 14.66
CA TYR A 224 0.56 1.87 13.41
C TYR A 224 1.71 0.89 13.65
N TRP A 225 2.36 0.93 14.82
CA TRP A 225 3.38 -0.06 15.20
C TRP A 225 2.82 -1.46 15.37
N LEU A 226 1.49 -1.59 15.55
CA LEU A 226 0.82 -2.89 15.60
C LEU A 226 0.74 -3.58 14.24
N ILE A 227 0.96 -2.87 13.12
CA ILE A 227 0.90 -3.46 11.77
C ILE A 227 1.93 -4.58 11.64
N ALA A 228 3.20 -4.31 11.98
CA ALA A 228 4.28 -5.28 11.85
C ALA A 228 4.05 -6.58 12.64
N PRO A 229 3.79 -6.57 13.96
CA PRO A 229 3.54 -7.80 14.71
C PRO A 229 2.26 -8.50 14.25
N LEU A 230 1.22 -7.75 13.90
CA LEU A 230 -0.05 -8.35 13.48
C LEU A 230 0.08 -9.06 12.13
N LEU A 231 0.75 -8.45 11.15
CA LEU A 231 1.04 -9.08 9.86
C LEU A 231 2.04 -10.24 10.00
N PHE A 232 3.01 -10.13 10.91
CA PHE A 232 3.96 -11.23 11.18
C PHE A 232 3.26 -12.45 11.78
N VAL A 233 2.42 -12.27 12.80
CA VAL A 233 1.64 -13.36 13.42
C VAL A 233 0.66 -13.95 12.41
N HIS A 234 -0.05 -13.12 11.65
CA HIS A 234 -0.96 -13.61 10.62
C HIS A 234 -0.22 -14.39 9.52
N GLY A 235 0.89 -13.85 9.02
CA GLY A 235 1.72 -14.46 7.99
C GLY A 235 2.36 -15.78 8.41
N THR A 236 2.82 -15.91 9.66
CA THR A 236 3.38 -17.18 10.19
C THR A 236 2.30 -18.27 10.32
N LEU A 237 1.13 -17.93 10.87
CA LEU A 237 -0.01 -18.84 10.99
C LEU A 237 -0.53 -19.31 9.63
N MET A 238 -0.64 -18.38 8.68
CA MET A 238 -1.14 -18.67 7.34
C MET A 238 -0.08 -19.36 6.46
N GLY A 239 1.20 -19.07 6.65
CA GLY A 239 2.30 -19.75 5.96
C GLY A 239 2.35 -21.25 6.28
N GLY A 240 2.09 -21.63 7.54
CA GLY A 240 1.97 -23.04 7.92
C GLY A 240 0.79 -23.75 7.26
N ARG A 241 -0.34 -23.05 7.06
CA ARG A 241 -1.51 -23.57 6.34
C ARG A 241 -1.27 -23.65 4.83
N ARG A 242 -0.57 -22.66 4.25
CA ARG A 242 -0.20 -22.61 2.84
C ARG A 242 0.64 -23.84 2.44
N ARG A 243 1.68 -24.16 3.21
CA ARG A 243 2.55 -25.33 2.96
C ARG A 243 1.79 -26.66 3.00
N ARG A 244 0.74 -26.77 3.83
CA ARG A 244 -0.11 -27.98 3.88
C ARG A 244 -0.98 -28.12 2.63
N ILE A 245 -1.45 -27.01 2.06
CA ILE A 245 -2.24 -27.00 0.82
C ILE A 245 -1.32 -27.30 -0.37
N GLU A 246 -0.13 -26.70 -0.42
CA GLU A 246 0.91 -27.03 -1.42
C GLU A 246 1.24 -28.52 -1.40
N GLY A 247 1.55 -29.09 -0.23
CA GLY A 247 1.88 -30.52 -0.13
C GLY A 247 0.74 -31.47 -0.55
N ARG A 248 -0.53 -31.07 -0.37
CA ARG A 248 -1.69 -31.85 -0.86
C ARG A 248 -1.86 -31.77 -2.38
N ALA A 249 -1.61 -30.59 -2.95
CA ALA A 249 -1.67 -30.38 -4.39
C ALA A 249 -0.56 -31.17 -5.09
N ASP A 250 0.66 -31.14 -4.55
CA ASP A 250 1.81 -31.89 -5.08
C ASP A 250 1.60 -33.40 -4.97
N ALA A 251 1.09 -33.89 -3.83
CA ALA A 251 0.78 -35.30 -3.65
C ALA A 251 -0.33 -35.80 -4.59
N SER A 252 -1.34 -34.97 -4.86
CA SER A 252 -2.41 -35.31 -5.82
C SER A 252 -1.89 -35.35 -7.25
N ALA A 253 -0.97 -34.45 -7.62
CA ALA A 253 -0.32 -34.46 -8.93
C ALA A 253 0.59 -35.69 -9.11
N ALA A 254 1.33 -36.09 -8.06
CA ALA A 254 2.19 -37.27 -8.09
C ALA A 254 1.38 -38.59 -8.22
N GLY A 255 0.27 -38.72 -7.49
CA GLY A 255 -0.58 -39.91 -7.55
C GLY A 255 -1.33 -40.10 -8.88
N LEU A 256 -1.59 -39.02 -9.62
CA LEU A 256 -2.16 -39.08 -10.97
C LEU A 256 -1.16 -39.57 -12.01
N ASN A 257 0.14 -39.32 -11.81
CA ASN A 257 1.19 -39.83 -12.70
C ASN A 257 1.43 -41.34 -12.49
N THR A 258 1.36 -41.84 -11.26
CA THR A 258 1.58 -43.28 -10.99
C THR A 258 0.42 -44.20 -11.38
N LEU A 259 -0.74 -43.64 -11.75
CA LEU A 259 -1.91 -44.40 -12.25
C LEU A 259 -1.99 -44.42 -13.78
N ASN A 260 -1.21 -43.57 -14.46
CA ASN A 260 -1.14 -43.47 -15.92
C ASN A 260 0.10 -44.18 -16.52
N ASP A 261 0.98 -44.71 -15.67
CA ASP A 261 2.08 -45.62 -16.02
C ASP A 261 1.68 -47.08 -15.73
#